data_AF-A0AA45WMA2-F1
#
_entry.id   AF-A0AA45WMA2-F1
#
_cell.length_a   1.000
_cell.length_b   1.000
_cell.length_c   1.000
_cell.angle_alpha   90.00
_cell.angle_beta   90.00
_cell.angle_gamma   90.00
#
_symmetry.space_group_name_H-M   'P 1'
#
loop_
_entity.id
_entity.type
_entity.pdbx_description
1 polymer ?
#
loop_
_entity_poly.entity_id
_entity_poly.type
_entity_poly.pdbx_seq_one_letter_code
_entity_poly.pdbx_strand_id
1 'polypeptide(L)'
;MKITTKIKAKFSRFIENLNNNLLSFFEGFYTLTHLFLAVVLVVISIGIFVWFIHDVIGFIKSLFSFKGNISSAAFRLLGIAILLWPLSGLLKAQIELLKGNPISITIWIDIGISGAIRAILLTTAEGGDIKENYYYIVIAFGLAIIRLLVVYMEYLQRKGEETK
;
A
#
# COMPACT_ATOMS: atom_id res chain seq x y z
N MET A 1 52.00 -31.10 -2.38
CA MET A 1 51.44 -29.73 -2.34
C MET A 1 50.51 -29.35 -3.52
N LYS A 2 50.30 -30.19 -4.56
CA LYS A 2 49.41 -29.88 -5.71
C LYS A 2 47.94 -30.34 -5.57
N ILE A 3 47.63 -31.21 -4.60
CA ILE A 3 46.29 -31.79 -4.45
C ILE A 3 45.33 -30.84 -3.73
N THR A 4 45.85 -30.07 -2.76
CA THR A 4 45.07 -29.11 -1.96
C THR A 4 44.56 -27.93 -2.79
N THR A 5 45.28 -27.49 -3.81
CA THR A 5 44.86 -26.40 -4.71
C THR A 5 43.72 -26.79 -5.66
N LYS A 6 43.73 -28.02 -6.20
CA LYS A 6 42.64 -28.51 -7.06
C LYS A 6 41.32 -28.68 -6.30
N ILE A 7 41.39 -29.18 -5.07
CA ILE A 7 40.20 -29.35 -4.21
C ILE A 7 39.61 -27.98 -3.85
N LYS A 8 40.44 -27.01 -3.47
CA LYS A 8 40.00 -25.65 -3.13
C LYS A 8 39.35 -24.93 -4.33
N ALA A 9 39.91 -25.09 -5.54
CA ALA A 9 39.35 -24.52 -6.77
C ALA A 9 38.03 -25.17 -7.22
N LYS A 10 37.82 -26.48 -6.92
CA LYS A 10 36.55 -27.17 -7.18
C LYS A 10 35.47 -26.74 -6.18
N PHE A 11 35.86 -26.54 -4.92
CA PHE A 11 34.95 -26.08 -3.86
C PHE A 11 34.50 -24.63 -4.08
N SER A 12 35.40 -23.73 -4.46
CA SER A 12 35.06 -22.33 -4.80
C SER A 12 34.04 -22.24 -5.94
N ARG A 13 34.25 -22.99 -7.02
CA ARG A 13 33.31 -23.05 -8.15
C ARG A 13 31.96 -23.66 -7.78
N PHE A 14 31.95 -24.62 -6.87
CA PHE A 14 30.71 -25.18 -6.34
C PHE A 14 29.93 -24.16 -5.50
N ILE A 15 30.61 -23.40 -4.64
CA ILE A 15 30.00 -22.32 -3.84
C ILE A 15 29.49 -21.19 -4.75
N GLU A 16 30.25 -20.78 -5.77
CA GLU A 16 29.83 -19.76 -6.74
C GLU A 16 28.60 -20.21 -7.54
N ASN A 17 28.59 -21.44 -8.03
CA ASN A 17 27.44 -21.99 -8.75
C ASN A 17 26.20 -22.12 -7.85
N LEU A 18 26.40 -22.54 -6.59
CA LEU A 18 25.31 -22.56 -5.61
C LEU A 18 24.76 -21.17 -5.35
N ASN A 19 25.64 -20.17 -5.17
CA ASN A 19 25.23 -18.80 -4.92
C ASN A 19 24.43 -18.23 -6.09
N ASN A 20 24.89 -18.45 -7.33
CA ASN A 20 24.19 -17.99 -8.54
C ASN A 20 22.85 -18.71 -8.76
N ASN A 21 22.77 -20.01 -8.46
CA ASN A 21 21.52 -20.76 -8.55
C ASN A 21 20.54 -20.37 -7.43
N LEU A 22 21.04 -20.08 -6.22
CA LEU A 22 20.21 -19.56 -5.12
C LEU A 22 19.69 -18.17 -5.45
N LEU A 23 20.55 -17.30 -5.98
CA LEU A 23 20.20 -15.94 -6.37
C LEU A 23 19.10 -15.95 -7.43
N SER A 24 19.26 -16.74 -8.50
CA SER A 24 18.26 -16.85 -9.56
C SER A 24 16.95 -17.51 -9.08
N PHE A 25 17.02 -18.45 -8.14
CA PHE A 25 15.82 -18.97 -7.47
C PHE A 25 15.12 -17.89 -6.66
N PHE A 26 15.85 -17.10 -5.86
CA PHE A 26 15.27 -16.01 -5.07
C PHE A 26 14.68 -14.91 -5.95
N GLU A 27 15.33 -14.55 -7.06
CA GLU A 27 14.81 -13.59 -8.04
C GLU A 27 13.53 -14.10 -8.71
N GLY A 28 13.50 -15.38 -9.11
CA GLY A 28 12.31 -16.02 -9.67
C GLY A 28 11.16 -16.11 -8.66
N PHE A 29 11.46 -16.50 -7.42
CA PHE A 29 10.49 -16.58 -6.33
C PHE A 29 9.96 -15.20 -5.92
N TYR A 30 10.82 -14.19 -5.88
CA TYR A 30 10.46 -12.79 -5.65
C TYR A 30 9.47 -12.31 -6.73
N THR A 31 9.81 -12.54 -7.99
CA THR A 31 8.95 -12.17 -9.12
C THR A 31 7.60 -12.88 -9.06
N LEU A 32 7.59 -14.19 -8.75
CA LEU A 32 6.36 -14.97 -8.59
C LEU A 32 5.50 -14.44 -7.44
N THR A 33 6.12 -14.09 -6.31
CA THR A 33 5.43 -13.55 -5.14
C THR A 33 4.76 -12.22 -5.47
N HIS A 34 5.45 -11.32 -6.18
CA HIS A 34 4.88 -10.04 -6.60
C HIS A 34 3.77 -10.20 -7.64
N LEU A 35 3.91 -11.15 -8.56
CA LEU A 35 2.87 -11.46 -9.53
C LEU A 35 1.62 -12.02 -8.84
N PHE A 36 1.80 -12.96 -7.90
CA PHE A 36 0.69 -13.47 -7.09
C PHE A 36 0.02 -12.36 -6.28
N LEU A 37 0.81 -11.50 -5.63
CA LEU A 37 0.30 -10.38 -4.84
C LEU A 37 -0.47 -9.38 -5.71
N ALA A 38 0.01 -9.09 -6.92
CA ALA A 38 -0.69 -8.24 -7.89
C ALA A 38 -2.06 -8.84 -8.28
N VAL A 39 -2.12 -10.14 -8.55
CA VAL A 39 -3.39 -10.83 -8.87
C VAL A 39 -4.36 -10.77 -7.70
N VAL A 40 -3.91 -11.08 -6.48
CA VAL A 40 -4.74 -10.99 -5.27
C VAL A 40 -5.27 -9.57 -5.09
N LEU A 41 -4.42 -8.57 -5.29
CA LEU A 41 -4.79 -7.17 -5.15
C LEU A 41 -5.83 -6.73 -6.18
N VAL A 42 -5.74 -7.22 -7.43
CA VAL A 42 -6.78 -7.00 -8.45
C VAL A 42 -8.11 -7.61 -8.03
N VAL A 43 -8.12 -8.85 -7.53
CA VAL A 43 -9.35 -9.51 -7.07
C VAL A 43 -10.00 -8.75 -5.90
N ILE A 44 -9.20 -8.35 -4.91
CA ILE A 44 -9.67 -7.53 -3.78
C ILE A 44 -10.20 -6.18 -4.28
N SER A 45 -9.53 -5.57 -5.26
CA SER A 45 -9.96 -4.31 -5.86
C SER A 45 -11.31 -4.40 -6.51
N ILE A 46 -11.55 -5.46 -7.28
CA ILE A 46 -12.85 -5.69 -7.89
C ILE A 46 -13.90 -5.91 -6.80
N GLY A 47 -13.60 -6.70 -5.77
CA GLY A 47 -14.51 -6.94 -4.64
C GLY A 47 -14.93 -5.66 -3.92
N ILE A 48 -13.95 -4.82 -3.54
CA ILE A 48 -14.21 -3.54 -2.87
C ILE A 48 -14.98 -2.58 -3.79
N PHE A 49 -14.65 -2.55 -5.09
CA PHE A 49 -15.36 -1.70 -6.04
C PHE A 49 -16.82 -2.12 -6.20
N VAL A 50 -17.10 -3.43 -6.32
CA VAL A 50 -18.47 -3.95 -6.38
C VAL A 50 -19.23 -3.59 -5.10
N TRP A 51 -18.60 -3.75 -3.93
CA TRP A 51 -19.22 -3.39 -2.66
C TRP A 51 -19.49 -1.89 -2.54
N PHE A 52 -18.57 -1.05 -3.02
CA PHE A 52 -18.77 0.39 -3.11
C PHE A 52 -19.98 0.76 -3.98
N ILE A 53 -20.12 0.15 -5.16
CA ILE A 53 -21.28 0.38 -6.04
C ILE A 53 -22.58 -0.05 -5.36
N HIS A 54 -22.59 -1.20 -4.68
CA HIS A 54 -23.74 -1.66 -3.91
C HIS A 54 -24.17 -0.63 -2.84
N ASP A 55 -23.22 -0.09 -2.09
CA ASP A 55 -23.49 0.90 -1.04
C ASP A 55 -23.91 2.26 -1.60
N VAL A 56 -23.38 2.68 -2.75
CA VAL A 56 -23.84 3.87 -3.50
C VAL A 56 -25.30 3.72 -3.91
N ILE A 57 -25.69 2.56 -4.46
CA ILE A 57 -27.08 2.30 -4.84
C ILE A 57 -27.99 2.32 -3.60
N GLY A 58 -27.55 1.72 -2.49
CA GLY A 58 -28.26 1.75 -1.21
C GLY A 58 -28.46 3.17 -0.68
N PHE A 59 -27.43 4.01 -0.73
CA PHE A 59 -27.49 5.41 -0.34
C PHE A 59 -28.48 6.20 -1.21
N ILE A 60 -28.42 6.05 -2.53
CA ILE A 60 -29.35 6.72 -3.46
C ILE A 60 -30.80 6.32 -3.14
N LYS A 61 -31.09 5.03 -2.94
CA LYS A 61 -32.43 4.55 -2.58
C LYS A 61 -32.92 5.14 -1.25
N SER A 62 -32.05 5.25 -0.25
CA SER A 62 -32.38 5.85 1.05
C SER A 62 -32.69 7.35 0.92
N LEU A 63 -31.94 8.07 0.08
CA LEU A 63 -32.15 9.48 -0.21
C LEU A 63 -33.51 9.74 -0.88
N PHE A 64 -33.91 8.90 -1.84
CA PHE A 64 -35.23 8.97 -2.48
C PHE A 64 -36.39 8.61 -1.54
N SER A 65 -36.14 7.78 -0.52
CA SER A 65 -37.19 7.30 0.40
C SER A 65 -37.44 8.23 1.60
N PHE A 66 -36.67 9.32 1.76
CA PHE A 66 -36.73 10.28 2.89
C PHE A 66 -36.80 9.63 4.29
N LYS A 67 -36.38 8.37 4.41
CA LYS A 67 -36.44 7.57 5.64
C LYS A 67 -35.03 7.13 5.99
N GLY A 68 -34.41 7.83 6.93
CA GLY A 68 -33.18 7.37 7.58
C GLY A 68 -32.16 8.47 7.87
N ASN A 69 -31.22 8.14 8.77
CA ASN A 69 -30.06 8.95 9.12
C ASN A 69 -29.09 9.04 7.93
N ILE A 70 -29.33 10.00 7.02
CA ILE A 70 -28.52 10.28 5.83
C ILE A 70 -27.03 10.46 6.21
N SER A 71 -26.76 11.05 7.38
CA SER A 71 -25.41 11.29 7.88
C SER A 71 -24.61 10.00 8.09
N SER A 72 -25.17 8.98 8.76
CA SER A 72 -24.47 7.71 9.00
C SER A 72 -24.21 6.96 7.69
N ALA A 73 -25.17 6.97 6.76
CA ALA A 73 -25.01 6.36 5.44
C ALA A 73 -23.93 7.07 4.60
N ALA A 74 -23.86 8.40 4.66
CA ALA A 74 -22.83 9.19 3.99
C ALA A 74 -21.43 8.92 4.55
N PHE A 75 -21.27 8.85 5.88
CA PHE A 75 -19.98 8.52 6.50
C PHE A 75 -19.51 7.10 6.15
N ARG A 76 -20.43 6.14 6.11
CA ARG A 76 -20.11 4.76 5.69
C ARG A 76 -19.65 4.71 4.24
N LEU A 77 -20.36 5.41 3.34
CA LEU A 77 -20.01 5.50 1.93
C LEU A 77 -18.65 6.18 1.72
N LEU A 78 -18.37 7.27 2.45
CA LEU A 78 -17.06 7.93 2.45
C LEU A 78 -15.95 7.01 2.97
N GLY A 79 -16.23 6.23 4.02
CA GLY A 79 -15.29 5.26 4.59
C GLY A 79 -14.94 4.12 3.63
N ILE A 80 -15.83 3.76 2.71
CA ILE A 80 -15.52 2.78 1.65
C ILE A 80 -14.88 3.46 0.44
N ALA A 81 -15.34 4.65 0.06
CA ALA A 81 -14.73 5.43 -1.02
C ALA A 81 -13.24 5.70 -0.78
N ILE A 82 -12.88 6.01 0.46
CA ILE A 82 -11.49 6.31 0.82
C ILE A 82 -10.57 5.10 0.72
N LEU A 83 -11.10 3.86 0.71
CA LEU A 83 -10.32 2.64 0.46
C LEU A 83 -9.90 2.50 -1.01
N LEU A 84 -10.61 3.11 -1.95
CA LEU A 84 -10.26 3.02 -3.37
C LEU A 84 -8.91 3.70 -3.66
N TRP A 85 -8.62 4.78 -2.93
CA TRP A 85 -7.35 5.50 -3.02
C TRP A 85 -6.11 4.65 -2.67
N PRO A 86 -5.97 4.07 -1.46
CA PRO A 86 -4.83 3.24 -1.10
C PRO A 86 -4.75 1.98 -1.94
N LEU A 87 -5.88 1.44 -2.40
CA LEU A 87 -5.87 0.30 -3.30
C LEU A 87 -5.25 0.63 -4.66
N SER A 88 -5.61 1.78 -5.23
CA SER A 88 -4.98 2.30 -6.44
C SER A 88 -3.48 2.52 -6.23
N GLY A 89 -3.09 3.08 -5.07
CA GLY A 89 -1.69 3.23 -4.69
C GLY A 89 -0.93 1.90 -4.61
N LEU A 90 -1.50 0.89 -3.96
CA LEU A 90 -0.95 -0.47 -3.87
C LEU A 90 -0.82 -1.11 -5.26
N LEU A 91 -1.83 -0.98 -6.12
CA LEU A 91 -1.80 -1.53 -7.48
C LEU A 91 -0.68 -0.88 -8.28
N LYS A 92 -0.56 0.45 -8.19
CA LYS A 92 0.54 1.19 -8.82
C LYS A 92 1.89 0.71 -8.30
N ALA A 93 2.06 0.52 -6.99
CA ALA A 93 3.30 0.01 -6.41
C ALA A 93 3.65 -1.40 -6.92
N GLN A 94 2.68 -2.31 -7.03
CA GLN A 94 2.93 -3.64 -7.59
C GLN A 94 3.30 -3.59 -9.08
N ILE A 95 2.66 -2.73 -9.86
CA ILE A 95 3.01 -2.54 -11.28
C ILE A 95 4.44 -2.00 -11.42
N GLU A 96 4.83 -1.02 -10.61
CA GLU A 96 6.20 -0.48 -10.61
C GLU A 96 7.23 -1.54 -10.22
N LEU A 97 6.95 -2.36 -9.21
CA LEU A 97 7.81 -3.48 -8.84
C LEU A 97 7.96 -4.52 -9.95
N LEU A 98 6.87 -4.87 -10.64
CA LEU A 98 6.90 -5.81 -11.77
C LEU A 98 7.70 -5.24 -12.94
N LYS A 99 7.78 -3.91 -13.08
CA LYS A 99 8.63 -3.22 -14.06
C LYS A 99 10.10 -3.10 -13.61
N GLY A 100 10.43 -3.52 -12.39
CA GLY A 100 11.78 -3.38 -11.81
C GLY A 100 12.08 -1.99 -11.24
N ASN A 101 11.08 -1.13 -11.10
CA ASN A 101 11.26 0.21 -10.54
C ASN A 101 11.17 0.19 -9.01
N PRO A 102 11.94 1.04 -8.30
CA PRO A 102 11.84 1.16 -6.86
C PRO A 102 10.47 1.75 -6.46
N ILE A 103 9.86 1.21 -5.40
CA ILE A 103 8.63 1.79 -4.84
C ILE A 103 8.97 3.05 -4.05
N SER A 104 8.25 4.13 -4.33
CA SER A 104 8.32 5.34 -3.49
C SER A 104 7.68 5.08 -2.13
N ILE A 105 8.42 5.38 -1.06
CA ILE A 105 7.95 5.35 0.34
C ILE A 105 6.65 6.15 0.53
N THR A 106 6.45 7.17 -0.30
CA THR A 106 5.28 8.06 -0.33
C THR A 106 3.98 7.27 -0.52
N ILE A 107 3.99 6.18 -1.31
CA ILE A 107 2.80 5.34 -1.50
C ILE A 107 2.40 4.66 -0.19
N TRP A 108 3.36 4.16 0.58
CA TRP A 108 3.09 3.52 1.87
C TRP A 108 2.52 4.50 2.90
N ILE A 109 3.03 5.73 2.91
CA ILE A 109 2.52 6.79 3.80
C ILE A 109 1.09 7.18 3.41
N ASP A 110 0.76 7.29 2.11
CA ASP A 110 -0.61 7.52 1.63
C ASP A 110 -1.57 6.44 2.12
N ILE A 111 -1.14 5.18 2.05
CA ILE A 111 -1.96 4.04 2.48
C ILE A 111 -2.24 4.12 3.97
N GLY A 112 -1.23 4.44 4.79
CA GLY A 112 -1.39 4.63 6.23
C GLY A 112 -2.35 5.77 6.57
N ILE A 113 -2.22 6.92 5.90
CA ILE A 113 -3.10 8.08 6.12
C ILE A 113 -4.54 7.73 5.75
N SER A 114 -4.78 7.13 4.59
CA SER A 114 -6.12 6.70 4.18
C SER A 114 -6.74 5.70 5.16
N GLY A 115 -5.96 4.73 5.66
CA GLY A 115 -6.41 3.77 6.67
C GLY A 115 -6.83 4.45 7.98
N ALA A 116 -6.06 5.42 8.45
CA ALA A 116 -6.40 6.18 9.65
C ALA A 116 -7.66 7.03 9.46
N ILE A 117 -7.81 7.72 8.32
CA ILE A 117 -9.01 8.50 8.01
C ILE A 117 -10.23 7.58 7.90
N ARG A 118 -10.10 6.42 7.25
CA ARG A 118 -11.18 5.42 7.20
C ARG A 118 -11.62 5.00 8.60
N ALA A 119 -10.68 4.71 9.48
CA ALA A 119 -11.00 4.28 10.84
C ALA A 119 -11.83 5.35 11.57
N ILE A 120 -11.48 6.64 11.40
CA ILE A 120 -12.26 7.77 11.94
C ILE A 120 -13.66 7.85 11.32
N LEU A 121 -13.78 7.67 10.00
CA LEU A 121 -15.08 7.75 9.31
C LEU A 121 -16.01 6.61 9.72
N LEU A 122 -15.49 5.39 9.84
CA LEU A 122 -16.29 4.20 10.15
C LEU A 122 -16.81 4.23 11.59
N THR A 123 -15.94 4.52 12.55
CA THR A 123 -16.30 4.69 13.97
C THR A 123 -17.32 5.82 14.17
N THR A 124 -17.16 6.94 13.46
CA THR A 124 -18.13 8.04 13.49
C THR A 124 -19.48 7.61 12.89
N ALA A 125 -19.48 6.79 11.82
CA ALA A 125 -20.71 6.27 11.22
C ALA A 125 -21.48 5.33 12.16
N GLU A 126 -20.77 4.61 13.04
CA GLU A 126 -21.32 3.66 14.00
C GLU A 126 -21.79 4.33 15.31
N GLY A 127 -21.58 5.65 15.47
CA GLY A 127 -21.92 6.38 16.69
C GLY A 127 -20.90 6.20 17.82
N GLY A 128 -19.67 5.83 17.48
CA GLY A 128 -18.57 5.67 18.43
C GLY A 128 -18.22 6.96 19.16
N ASP A 129 -17.68 6.81 20.38
CA ASP A 129 -17.35 7.91 21.26
C ASP A 129 -16.05 8.62 20.81
N ILE A 130 -15.92 9.92 21.06
CA ILE A 130 -14.77 10.74 20.59
C ILE A 130 -13.43 10.19 21.10
N LYS A 131 -13.46 9.52 22.25
CA LYS A 131 -12.29 8.86 22.88
C LYS A 131 -11.72 7.73 22.03
N GLU A 132 -12.56 6.98 21.32
CA GLU A 132 -12.11 5.91 20.43
C GLU A 132 -11.46 6.49 19.16
N ASN A 133 -11.92 7.66 18.72
CA ASN A 133 -11.40 8.35 17.54
C ASN A 133 -10.09 9.09 17.79
N TYR A 134 -9.83 9.48 19.04
CA TYR A 134 -8.64 10.23 19.42
C TYR A 134 -7.34 9.55 18.95
N TYR A 135 -7.24 8.22 19.13
CA TYR A 135 -6.04 7.48 18.73
C TYR A 135 -5.80 7.53 17.22
N TYR A 136 -6.84 7.35 16.41
CA TYR A 136 -6.75 7.41 14.96
C TYR A 136 -6.43 8.82 14.45
N ILE A 137 -6.93 9.86 15.12
CA ILE A 137 -6.62 11.25 14.82
C ILE A 137 -5.13 11.53 15.06
N VAL A 138 -4.57 11.08 16.19
CA VAL A 138 -3.15 11.25 16.51
C VAL A 138 -2.27 10.53 15.47
N ILE A 139 -2.63 9.30 15.09
CA ILE A 139 -1.90 8.56 14.04
C ILE A 139 -1.97 9.30 12.70
N ALA A 140 -3.17 9.73 12.28
CA ALA A 140 -3.34 10.44 11.02
C ALA A 140 -2.48 11.71 10.98
N PHE A 141 -2.43 12.45 12.09
CA PHE A 141 -1.63 13.65 12.20
C PHE A 141 -0.12 13.35 12.16
N GLY A 142 0.33 12.32 12.87
CA GLY A 142 1.72 11.86 12.83
C GLY A 142 2.17 11.45 11.42
N LEU A 143 1.34 10.68 10.71
CA LEU A 143 1.62 10.28 9.33
C LEU A 143 1.61 11.46 8.36
N ALA A 144 0.73 12.45 8.56
CA ALA A 144 0.71 13.67 7.77
C ALA A 144 1.99 14.49 7.93
N ILE A 145 2.52 14.59 9.16
CA ILE A 145 3.82 15.24 9.43
C ILE A 145 4.95 14.49 8.74
N ILE A 146 4.99 13.16 8.85
CA ILE A 146 6.01 12.34 8.17
C ILE A 146 5.94 12.56 6.66
N ARG A 147 4.73 12.60 6.08
CA ARG A 147 4.55 12.88 4.66
C ARG A 147 5.09 14.25 4.27
N LEU A 148 4.80 15.28 5.06
CA LEU A 148 5.29 16.64 4.82
C LEU A 148 6.83 16.67 4.82
N LEU A 149 7.45 15.97 5.77
CA LEU A 149 8.91 15.86 5.85
C LEU A 149 9.52 15.16 4.62
N VAL A 150 8.92 14.06 4.17
CA VAL A 150 9.38 13.34 2.98
C VAL A 150 9.31 14.24 1.75
N VAL A 151 8.17 14.92 1.53
CA VAL A 151 8.00 15.86 0.41
C VAL A 151 9.00 17.01 0.49
N TYR A 152 9.24 17.55 1.68
CA TYR A 152 10.22 18.62 1.88
C TYR A 152 11.65 18.17 1.56
N MET A 153 12.04 16.96 1.95
CA MET A 153 13.35 16.39 1.64
C MET A 153 13.52 16.15 0.14
N GLU A 154 12.50 15.61 -0.53
CA GLU A 154 12.50 15.43 -2.00
C GLU A 154 12.64 16.77 -2.74
N TYR A 155 11.97 17.82 -2.24
CA TYR A 155 12.08 19.17 -2.79
C TYR A 155 13.49 19.74 -2.66
N LEU A 156 14.13 19.58 -1.50
CA LEU A 156 15.51 20.05 -1.29
C LEU A 156 16.53 19.32 -2.18
N GLN A 157 16.36 18.02 -2.38
CA GLN A 157 17.23 17.23 -3.27
C GLN A 157 17.16 17.74 -4.71
N ARG A 158 15.95 17.92 -5.25
CA ARG A 158 15.76 18.45 -6.62
C ARG A 158 16.38 19.83 -6.80
N LYS A 159 16.19 20.72 -5.83
CA LYS A 159 16.76 22.08 -5.88
C LYS A 159 18.30 22.08 -5.87
N GLY A 160 18.92 21.13 -5.16
CA GLY A 160 20.37 20.97 -5.11
C GLY A 160 20.99 20.39 -6.39
N GLU A 161 20.21 19.69 -7.21
CA GLU A 161 20.65 19.19 -8.53
C GLU A 161 20.61 20.28 -9.60
N GLU A 162 19.68 21.24 -9.54
CA GLU A 162 19.59 22.36 -10.49
C GLU A 162 20.67 23.44 -10.30
N THR A 163 21.41 23.42 -9.19
CA THR A 163 22.47 24.39 -8.87
C THR A 163 23.90 23.87 -9.11
N LYS A 164 24.05 22.64 -9.58
CA LYS A 164 25.34 22.04 -10.01
C LYS A 164 25.44 22.03 -11.53
#